data_AF-A0A413RBE7-F1
#
_entry.id   AF-A0A413RBE7-F1
#
_cell.length_a   1.000
_cell.length_b   1.000
_cell.length_c   1.000
_cell.angle_alpha   90.00
_cell.angle_beta   90.00
_cell.angle_gamma   90.00
#
_symmetry.space_group_name_H-M   'P 1'
#
loop_
_entity.id
_entity.type
_entity.pdbx_description
1 polymer ?
#
loop_
_entity_poly.entity_id
_entity_poly.type
_entity_poly.pdbx_seq_one_letter_code
_entity_poly.pdbx_strand_id
1 'polypeptide(L)'
;MRKFDKDGLILCEMQGQVFEMSIETTSTSSEIFIRRFMQSIIAKSLDSGDILQTNIQPKDIFERIVEQYGESKYGSVKYSPNEMYWIGYIYRYFSYTYEKSSSQVYKIIKPKELRKLFFAYHTMDPSQAIERILEAKGYPINEEEELKRQYEIFRRIRKGN
;
A
#
# COMPACT_ATOMS: atom_id res chain seq x y z
N MET A 1 -10.04 12.84 -5.98
CA MET A 1 -9.62 11.41 -6.04
C MET A 1 -9.62 10.98 -7.49
N ARG A 2 -8.55 10.32 -7.94
CA ARG A 2 -8.46 9.73 -9.27
C ARG A 2 -9.51 8.62 -9.42
N LYS A 3 -10.22 8.62 -10.55
CA LYS A 3 -11.17 7.56 -10.89
C LYS A 3 -10.44 6.24 -11.14
N PHE A 4 -10.93 5.15 -10.57
CA PHE A 4 -10.39 3.83 -10.83
C PHE A 4 -10.73 3.36 -12.24
N ASP A 5 -9.72 2.86 -12.94
CA ASP A 5 -9.78 2.47 -14.35
C ASP A 5 -8.96 1.18 -14.57
N LYS A 6 -8.74 0.81 -15.84
CA LYS A 6 -8.03 -0.42 -16.21
C LYS A 6 -6.57 -0.41 -15.76
N ASP A 7 -5.90 0.73 -15.85
CA ASP A 7 -4.51 0.88 -15.41
C ASP A 7 -4.40 0.65 -13.90
N GLY A 8 -5.34 1.22 -13.14
CA GLY A 8 -5.45 0.99 -11.71
C GLY A 8 -5.64 -0.49 -11.36
N LEU A 9 -6.51 -1.18 -12.11
CA LEU A 9 -6.74 -2.62 -11.93
C LEU A 9 -5.47 -3.44 -12.15
N ILE A 10 -4.78 -3.23 -13.27
CA ILE A 10 -3.54 -3.95 -13.62
C ILE A 10 -2.49 -3.74 -12.53
N LEU A 11 -2.30 -2.50 -12.09
CA LEU A 11 -1.33 -2.19 -11.04
C LEU A 11 -1.69 -2.89 -9.71
N CYS A 12 -2.99 -2.94 -9.36
CA CYS A 12 -3.44 -3.58 -8.12
C CYS A 12 -3.24 -5.09 -8.15
N GLU A 13 -3.59 -5.74 -9.26
CA GLU A 13 -3.37 -7.17 -9.45
C GLU A 13 -1.88 -7.50 -9.38
N MET A 14 -1.05 -6.71 -10.07
CA MET A 14 0.40 -6.89 -10.10
C MET A 14 1.01 -6.80 -8.68
N GLN A 15 0.66 -5.77 -7.91
CA GLN A 15 1.16 -5.63 -6.53
C GLN A 15 0.61 -6.73 -5.59
N GLY A 16 -0.66 -7.12 -5.75
CA GLY A 16 -1.26 -8.23 -5.00
C GLY A 16 -0.51 -9.54 -5.23
N GLN A 17 -0.24 -9.89 -6.50
CA GLN A 17 0.51 -11.09 -6.88
C GLN A 17 1.94 -11.08 -6.34
N VAL A 18 2.63 -9.94 -6.37
CA VAL A 18 3.97 -9.81 -5.78
C VAL A 18 3.94 -10.10 -4.27
N PHE A 19 2.93 -9.58 -3.57
CA PHE A 19 2.78 -9.78 -2.13
C PHE A 19 2.48 -11.24 -1.80
N GLU A 20 1.56 -11.86 -2.54
CA GLU A 20 1.22 -13.27 -2.42
C GLU A 20 2.45 -14.17 -2.59
N MET A 21 3.16 -14.02 -3.71
CA MET A 21 4.37 -14.79 -4.05
C MET A 21 5.47 -14.66 -2.99
N SER A 22 5.56 -13.53 -2.29
CA SER A 22 6.55 -13.34 -1.21
C SER A 22 6.40 -14.32 -0.03
N ILE A 23 5.25 -14.99 0.10
CA ILE A 23 5.07 -16.03 1.11
C ILE A 23 5.94 -17.25 0.81
N GLU A 24 6.02 -17.65 -0.46
CA GLU A 24 6.74 -18.85 -0.89
C GLU A 24 8.20 -18.56 -1.22
N THR A 25 8.51 -17.37 -1.74
CA THR A 25 9.83 -17.07 -2.32
C THR A 25 10.84 -16.48 -1.33
N THR A 26 10.42 -16.01 -0.16
CA THR A 26 11.35 -15.46 0.85
C THR A 26 11.10 -16.01 2.25
N SER A 27 12.16 -16.09 3.06
CA SER A 27 12.07 -16.40 4.49
C SER A 27 11.77 -15.16 5.37
N THR A 28 11.75 -13.96 4.79
CA THR A 28 11.48 -12.70 5.51
C THR A 28 10.02 -12.63 5.99
N SER A 29 9.77 -12.11 7.20
CA SER A 29 8.39 -11.87 7.66
C SER A 29 7.58 -10.97 6.71
N SER A 30 6.26 -11.19 6.67
CA SER A 30 5.35 -10.45 5.79
C SER A 30 5.44 -8.93 5.98
N GLU A 31 5.47 -8.45 7.23
CA GLU A 31 5.53 -7.01 7.51
C GLU A 31 6.82 -6.35 7.03
N ILE A 32 7.94 -7.06 7.10
CA ILE A 32 9.23 -6.54 6.63
C ILE A 32 9.26 -6.52 5.11
N PHE A 33 8.78 -7.57 4.46
CA PHE A 33 8.64 -7.59 3.01
C PHE A 33 7.78 -6.43 2.54
N ILE A 34 6.58 -6.25 3.12
CA ILE A 34 5.68 -5.15 2.80
C ILE A 34 6.37 -3.80 3.00
N ARG A 35 7.06 -3.61 4.14
CA ARG A 35 7.79 -2.37 4.41
C ARG A 35 8.85 -2.07 3.34
N ARG A 36 9.66 -3.08 2.98
CA ARG A 36 10.72 -2.98 1.95
C ARG A 36 10.10 -2.63 0.60
N PHE A 37 9.06 -3.35 0.21
CA PHE A 37 8.32 -3.07 -1.02
C PHE A 37 7.82 -1.63 -1.04
N MET A 38 7.06 -1.19 -0.03
CA MET A 38 6.44 0.14 -0.02
C MET A 38 7.44 1.31 0.06
N GLN A 39 8.73 1.02 0.29
CA GLN A 39 9.85 1.98 0.33
C GLN A 39 10.82 1.83 -0.85
N SER A 40 10.59 0.84 -1.71
CA SER A 40 11.48 0.47 -2.80
C SER A 40 11.46 1.48 -3.95
N ILE A 41 12.45 1.36 -4.83
CA ILE A 41 12.48 2.09 -6.10
C ILE A 41 11.35 1.61 -7.01
N ILE A 42 11.08 0.30 -7.07
CA ILE A 42 10.04 -0.25 -7.94
C ILE A 42 8.63 0.19 -7.53
N ALA A 43 8.37 0.43 -6.24
CA ALA A 43 7.13 1.03 -5.77
C ALA A 43 6.94 2.45 -6.31
N LYS A 44 8.00 3.23 -6.49
CA LYS A 44 7.90 4.57 -7.13
C LYS A 44 7.53 4.46 -8.61
N SER A 45 8.05 3.46 -9.33
CA SER A 45 7.65 3.19 -10.72
C SER A 45 6.21 2.70 -10.84
N LEU A 46 5.72 1.95 -9.85
CA LEU A 46 4.29 1.61 -9.74
C LEU A 46 3.44 2.84 -9.39
N ASP A 47 3.97 3.81 -8.62
CA ASP A 47 3.27 5.05 -8.26
C ASP A 47 3.12 5.98 -9.47
N SER A 48 4.16 6.08 -10.32
CA SER A 48 4.12 6.89 -11.55
C SER A 48 3.35 6.23 -12.70
N GLY A 49 3.22 4.91 -12.69
CA GLY A 49 2.59 4.15 -13.76
C GLY A 49 3.53 3.83 -14.93
N ASP A 50 4.80 4.24 -14.88
CA ASP A 50 5.81 3.97 -15.93
C ASP A 50 5.91 2.48 -16.25
N ILE A 51 5.67 1.67 -15.23
CA ILE A 51 5.73 0.21 -15.30
C ILE A 51 4.75 -0.39 -16.30
N LEU A 52 3.63 0.28 -16.58
CA LEU A 52 2.62 -0.14 -17.55
C LEU A 52 3.10 -0.06 -19.00
N GLN A 53 4.18 0.68 -19.25
CA GLN A 53 4.82 0.77 -20.57
C GLN A 53 5.89 -0.31 -20.78
N THR A 54 6.01 -1.25 -19.84
CA THR A 54 7.01 -2.32 -19.87
C THR A 54 6.35 -3.70 -19.84
N ASN A 55 7.08 -4.74 -20.23
CA ASN A 55 6.62 -6.14 -20.14
C ASN A 55 6.92 -6.78 -18.77
N ILE A 56 7.16 -5.99 -17.73
CA ILE A 56 7.57 -6.49 -16.44
C ILE A 56 6.45 -7.32 -15.79
N GLN A 57 6.84 -8.43 -15.17
CA GLN A 57 5.96 -9.35 -14.49
C GLN A 57 6.13 -9.24 -12.97
N PRO A 58 5.17 -9.76 -12.17
CA PRO A 58 5.30 -9.80 -10.72
C PRO A 58 6.63 -10.40 -10.23
N LYS A 59 7.12 -11.45 -10.90
CA LYS A 59 8.40 -12.08 -10.57
C LYS A 59 9.57 -11.11 -10.69
N ASP A 60 9.66 -10.35 -11.78
CA ASP A 60 10.71 -9.37 -12.00
C ASP A 60 10.67 -8.24 -10.95
N ILE A 61 9.46 -7.83 -10.55
CA ILE A 61 9.28 -6.83 -9.48
C ILE A 61 9.82 -7.39 -8.16
N PHE A 62 9.50 -8.63 -7.82
CA PHE A 62 10.01 -9.28 -6.62
C PHE A 62 11.53 -9.37 -6.62
N GLU A 63 12.13 -9.79 -7.74
CA GLU A 63 13.58 -9.86 -7.90
C GLU A 63 14.25 -8.50 -7.65
N ARG A 64 13.69 -7.41 -8.19
CA ARG A 64 14.17 -6.04 -7.91
C ARG A 64 14.10 -5.66 -6.43
N ILE A 65 13.11 -6.14 -5.68
CA ILE A 65 13.05 -5.93 -4.22
C ILE A 65 14.20 -6.66 -3.52
N VAL A 66 14.48 -7.90 -3.94
CA VAL A 66 15.58 -8.71 -3.40
C VAL A 66 16.93 -8.07 -3.73
N GLU A 67 17.14 -7.63 -4.97
CA GLU A 67 18.34 -6.91 -5.39
C GLU A 67 18.57 -5.64 -4.56
N GLN A 68 17.51 -4.87 -4.29
CA GLN A 68 17.63 -3.60 -3.56
C GLN A 68 17.94 -3.80 -2.06
N TYR A 69 17.37 -4.80 -1.41
CA TYR A 69 17.43 -4.94 0.06
C TYR A 69 18.17 -6.19 0.55
N GLY A 70 18.60 -7.06 -0.35
CA GLY A 70 19.18 -8.37 -0.07
C GLY A 70 18.19 -9.35 0.57
N GLU A 71 18.60 -10.61 0.66
CA GLU A 71 17.88 -11.61 1.43
C GLU A 71 17.84 -11.23 2.92
N SER A 72 16.72 -11.51 3.58
CA SER A 72 16.62 -11.34 5.03
C SER A 72 15.93 -12.54 5.65
N LYS A 73 16.52 -13.03 6.74
CA LYS A 73 15.93 -14.06 7.62
C LYS A 73 15.28 -13.45 8.87
N TYR A 74 15.13 -12.11 8.91
CA TYR A 74 14.63 -11.41 10.10
C TYR A 74 13.10 -11.50 10.18
N GLY A 75 12.61 -11.89 11.36
CA GLY A 75 11.18 -12.09 11.65
C GLY A 75 10.60 -13.37 11.01
N SER A 76 9.80 -14.12 11.78
CA SER A 76 9.23 -15.40 11.34
C SER A 76 7.73 -15.34 11.01
N VAL A 77 7.04 -14.25 11.36
CA VAL A 77 5.59 -14.15 11.17
C VAL A 77 5.26 -13.98 9.68
N LYS A 78 4.60 -14.98 9.13
CA LYS A 78 4.04 -14.98 7.78
C LYS A 78 2.52 -14.85 7.85
N TYR A 79 1.98 -14.02 6.97
CA TYR A 79 0.56 -13.92 6.71
C TYR A 79 0.18 -15.00 5.68
N SER A 80 -1.11 -15.28 5.52
CA SER A 80 -1.58 -16.19 4.46
C SER A 80 -1.40 -15.56 3.08
N PRO A 81 -1.33 -16.38 2.00
CA PRO A 81 -1.29 -15.87 0.62
C PRO A 81 -2.45 -14.90 0.32
N ASN A 82 -3.67 -15.25 0.72
CA ASN A 82 -4.85 -14.39 0.54
C ASN A 82 -4.77 -13.08 1.32
N GLU A 83 -4.29 -13.12 2.58
CA GLU A 83 -4.04 -11.90 3.37
C GLU A 83 -3.04 -10.99 2.66
N MET A 84 -1.95 -11.55 2.13
CA MET A 84 -0.92 -10.80 1.42
C MET A 84 -1.42 -10.21 0.11
N TYR A 85 -2.11 -10.99 -0.72
CA TYR A 85 -2.69 -10.52 -1.97
C TYR A 85 -3.60 -9.32 -1.71
N TRP A 86 -4.54 -9.47 -0.78
CA TRP A 86 -5.49 -8.41 -0.45
C TRP A 86 -4.81 -7.16 0.13
N ILE A 87 -3.81 -7.33 1.00
CA ILE A 87 -3.03 -6.18 1.52
C ILE A 87 -2.31 -5.45 0.38
N GLY A 88 -1.68 -6.19 -0.55
CA GLY A 88 -1.01 -5.62 -1.71
C GLY A 88 -1.97 -4.83 -2.59
N TYR A 89 -3.13 -5.42 -2.87
CA TYR A 89 -4.20 -4.82 -3.66
C TYR A 89 -4.72 -3.53 -3.02
N ILE A 90 -5.11 -3.56 -1.73
CA ILE A 90 -5.63 -2.39 -1.01
C ILE A 90 -4.62 -1.25 -0.98
N TYR A 91 -3.34 -1.57 -0.73
CA TYR A 91 -2.30 -0.54 -0.74
C TYR A 91 -2.15 0.12 -2.09
N ARG A 92 -2.17 -0.66 -3.18
CA ARG A 92 -2.03 -0.08 -4.51
C ARG A 92 -3.25 0.74 -4.86
N TYR A 93 -4.45 0.22 -4.60
CA TYR A 93 -5.72 0.91 -4.85
C TYR A 93 -5.77 2.25 -4.11
N PHE A 94 -5.41 2.26 -2.83
CA PHE A 94 -5.38 3.48 -2.02
C PHE A 94 -4.44 4.51 -2.61
N SER A 95 -3.20 4.11 -2.90
CA SER A 95 -2.23 5.03 -3.49
C SER A 95 -2.69 5.57 -4.84
N TYR A 96 -3.26 4.72 -5.70
CA TYR A 96 -3.69 5.09 -7.04
C TYR A 96 -4.85 6.08 -7.02
N THR A 97 -5.88 5.81 -6.21
CA THR A 97 -7.11 6.62 -6.17
C THR A 97 -6.97 7.90 -5.35
N TYR A 98 -6.13 7.91 -4.32
CA TYR A 98 -5.86 9.09 -3.49
C TYR A 98 -4.57 9.83 -3.89
N GLU A 99 -3.90 9.38 -4.95
CA GLU A 99 -2.70 10.00 -5.52
C GLU A 99 -1.59 10.23 -4.45
N LYS A 100 -1.44 9.25 -3.57
CA LYS A 100 -0.40 9.23 -2.53
C LYS A 100 0.66 8.21 -2.91
N SER A 101 1.94 8.51 -2.68
CA SER A 101 2.99 7.51 -2.88
C SER A 101 2.78 6.27 -2.00
N SER A 102 3.31 5.12 -2.43
CA SER A 102 3.36 3.89 -1.64
C SER A 102 3.89 4.15 -0.22
N SER A 103 4.94 4.97 -0.11
CA SER A 103 5.55 5.31 1.17
C SER A 103 4.62 6.11 2.10
N GLN A 104 3.80 7.01 1.55
CA GLN A 104 2.80 7.77 2.31
C GLN A 104 1.66 6.86 2.76
N VAL A 105 1.15 6.02 1.87
CA VAL A 105 0.09 5.06 2.18
C VAL A 105 0.51 4.10 3.32
N TYR A 106 1.73 3.56 3.27
CA TYR A 106 2.28 2.74 4.34
C TYR A 106 2.40 3.47 5.69
N LYS A 107 2.57 4.80 5.68
CA LYS A 107 2.59 5.61 6.91
C LYS A 107 1.18 5.77 7.49
N ILE A 108 0.16 5.85 6.65
CA ILE A 108 -1.24 6.04 7.05
C ILE A 108 -1.81 4.74 7.63
N ILE A 109 -1.70 3.61 6.91
CA ILE A 109 -2.28 2.33 7.34
C ILE A 109 -1.15 1.30 7.47
N LYS A 110 -0.98 0.69 8.64
CA LYS A 110 0.04 -0.36 8.85
C LYS A 110 -0.44 -1.74 8.41
N PRO A 111 0.46 -2.64 7.98
CA PRO A 111 0.05 -3.97 7.52
C PRO A 111 -0.68 -4.79 8.59
N LYS A 112 -0.31 -4.62 9.86
CA LYS A 112 -1.01 -5.25 10.99
C LYS A 112 -2.47 -4.81 11.10
N GLU A 113 -2.78 -3.55 10.77
CA GLU A 113 -4.14 -3.02 10.81
C GLU A 113 -4.97 -3.65 9.69
N LEU A 114 -4.43 -3.67 8.47
CA LEU A 114 -5.08 -4.34 7.34
C LEU A 114 -5.33 -5.81 7.63
N ARG A 115 -4.33 -6.54 8.11
CA ARG A 115 -4.48 -7.96 8.45
C ARG A 115 -5.62 -8.22 9.43
N LYS A 116 -5.77 -7.41 10.48
CA LYS A 116 -6.88 -7.54 11.45
C LYS A 116 -8.25 -7.36 10.82
N LEU A 117 -8.34 -6.59 9.74
CA LEU A 117 -9.57 -6.29 9.01
C LEU A 117 -9.85 -7.25 7.86
N PHE A 118 -8.90 -8.13 7.52
CA PHE A 118 -8.99 -9.03 6.36
C PHE A 118 -10.34 -9.78 6.33
N PHE A 119 -10.69 -10.52 7.37
CA PHE A 119 -11.92 -11.31 7.39
C PHE A 119 -13.19 -10.47 7.22
N ALA A 120 -13.21 -9.24 7.75
CA ALA A 120 -14.36 -8.35 7.63
C ALA A 120 -14.44 -7.70 6.25
N TYR A 121 -13.30 -7.31 5.64
CA TYR A 121 -13.26 -6.37 4.52
C TYR A 121 -12.82 -6.99 3.19
N HIS A 122 -12.28 -8.21 3.16
CA HIS A 122 -11.70 -8.78 1.92
C HIS A 122 -12.70 -9.05 0.79
N THR A 123 -14.00 -9.10 1.09
CA THR A 123 -15.07 -9.23 0.10
C THR A 123 -15.78 -7.91 -0.19
N MET A 124 -15.39 -6.81 0.48
CA MET A 124 -15.95 -5.49 0.24
C MET A 124 -15.29 -4.85 -0.99
N ASP A 125 -15.98 -3.88 -1.57
CA ASP A 125 -15.35 -3.00 -2.55
C ASP A 125 -14.13 -2.29 -1.93
N PRO A 126 -12.97 -2.26 -2.61
CA PRO A 126 -11.75 -1.64 -2.11
C PRO A 126 -11.91 -0.18 -1.67
N SER A 127 -12.71 0.62 -2.39
CA SER A 127 -12.95 2.02 -2.03
C SER A 127 -13.65 2.12 -0.68
N GLN A 128 -14.70 1.33 -0.47
CA GLN A 128 -15.43 1.30 0.80
C GLN A 128 -14.57 0.79 1.96
N ALA A 129 -13.73 -0.22 1.72
CA ALA A 129 -12.80 -0.72 2.74
C ALA A 129 -11.84 0.39 3.18
N ILE A 130 -11.28 1.14 2.23
CA ILE A 130 -10.35 2.25 2.52
C ILE A 130 -11.07 3.40 3.23
N GLU A 131 -12.24 3.83 2.76
CA GLU A 131 -13.02 4.91 3.38
C GLU A 131 -13.33 4.60 4.85
N ARG A 132 -13.82 3.39 5.15
CA ARG A 132 -14.08 2.95 6.53
C ARG A 132 -12.82 2.96 7.40
N ILE A 133 -11.67 2.57 6.85
CA ILE A 133 -10.40 2.60 7.58
C ILE A 133 -9.98 4.05 7.87
N LEU A 134 -10.07 4.95 6.88
CA LEU A 134 -9.69 6.35 7.05
C LEU A 134 -10.62 7.06 8.04
N GLU A 135 -11.93 6.83 7.95
CA GLU A 135 -12.93 7.36 8.87
C GLU A 135 -12.64 6.92 10.32
N ALA A 136 -12.42 5.63 10.55
CA ALA A 136 -12.09 5.10 11.88
C ALA A 136 -10.79 5.69 12.46
N LYS A 137 -9.88 6.16 11.60
CA LYS A 137 -8.63 6.82 12.00
C LYS A 137 -8.76 8.34 12.14
N GLY A 138 -9.92 8.93 11.80
CA GLY A 138 -10.08 10.38 11.69
C GLY A 138 -9.15 10.98 10.63
N TYR A 139 -8.77 10.21 9.62
CA TYR A 139 -7.93 10.68 8.52
C TYR A 139 -8.84 11.37 7.49
N PRO A 140 -8.51 12.59 7.03
CA PRO A 140 -9.36 13.34 6.11
C PRO A 140 -9.52 12.59 4.78
N ILE A 141 -10.76 12.44 4.34
CA ILE A 141 -11.13 11.62 3.18
C ILE A 141 -11.26 12.50 1.93
N ASN A 142 -11.61 13.78 2.12
CA ASN A 142 -11.77 14.74 1.04
C ASN A 142 -10.79 15.94 1.17
N GLU A 143 -10.74 16.74 0.11
CA GLU A 143 -9.83 17.89 0.02
C GLU A 143 -10.17 19.00 1.04
N GLU A 144 -11.45 19.20 1.35
CA GLU A 144 -11.90 20.19 2.32
C GLU A 144 -11.44 19.83 3.75
N GLU A 145 -11.59 18.57 4.15
CA GLU A 145 -11.13 18.05 5.43
C GLU A 145 -9.61 18.10 5.55
N GLU A 146 -8.89 17.77 4.47
CA GLU A 146 -7.43 17.86 4.45
C GLU A 146 -6.96 19.32 4.52
N LEU A 147 -7.63 20.24 3.82
CA LEU A 147 -7.35 21.67 3.89
C LEU A 147 -7.61 22.23 5.30
N LYS A 148 -8.73 21.84 5.91
CA LYS A 148 -9.07 22.21 7.29
C LYS A 148 -8.01 21.68 8.28
N ARG A 149 -7.60 20.43 8.13
CA ARG A 149 -6.53 19.82 8.94
C ARG A 149 -5.20 20.57 8.77
N GLN A 150 -4.81 20.89 7.54
CA GLN A 150 -3.58 21.66 7.27
C GLN A 150 -3.65 23.07 7.86
N TYR A 151 -4.79 23.75 7.72
CA TYR A 151 -5.03 25.05 8.33
C TYR A 151 -4.92 25.00 9.86
N GLU A 152 -5.51 24.00 10.51
CA GLU A 152 -5.42 23.83 11.96
C GLU A 152 -3.98 23.58 12.42
N ILE A 153 -3.22 22.74 11.70
CA ILE A 153 -1.78 22.51 11.97
C ILE A 153 -1.00 23.83 11.84
N PHE A 154 -1.20 24.55 10.73
CA PHE A 154 -0.53 25.83 10.48
C PHE A 154 -0.87 26.87 11.56
N ARG A 155 -2.14 26.94 11.97
CA ARG A 155 -2.61 27.83 13.03
C ARG A 155 -1.96 27.50 14.37
N ARG A 156 -1.80 26.22 14.73
CA ARG A 156 -1.11 25.78 15.96
C ARG A 156 0.37 26.14 15.94
N ILE A 157 1.06 25.88 14.83
CA ILE A 157 2.48 26.25 14.65
C ILE A 157 2.66 27.76 14.82
N ARG A 158 1.79 28.57 14.19
CA ARG A 158 1.87 30.03 14.26
C ARG A 158 1.52 30.61 15.64
N LYS A 159 0.70 29.90 16.42
CA LYS A 159 0.32 30.30 17.78
C LYS A 159 1.31 29.85 18.86
N GLY A 160 2.27 28.99 18.52
CA GLY A 160 3.33 28.54 19.43
C GLY A 160 2.78 27.75 20.62
N ASN A 161 2.33 26.52 20.37
CA ASN A 161 1.66 25.61 21.32
C ASN A 161 0.31 26.16 21.86
#